data_AF-A0A0H5REX2-F1
#
_entry.id   AF-A0A0H5REX2-F1
#
_cell.length_a   1.000
_cell.length_b   1.000
_cell.length_c   1.000
_cell.angle_alpha   90.00
_cell.angle_beta   90.00
_cell.angle_gamma   90.00
#
_symmetry.space_group_name_H-M   'P 1'
#
loop_
_entity.id
_entity.type
_entity.pdbx_description
1 polymer ?
#
loop_
_entity_poly.entity_id
_entity_poly.type
_entity_poly.pdbx_seq_one_letter_code
_entity_poly.pdbx_strand_id
1 'polypeptide(L)'
;VVTVLDRLSPGVMARARRILTLGEGDFSFSLSLLSSSSSPPIHLTATSFDSLDDIRTKFGDDGIRIVEKLAKLKGVLVHSVDATRLSSYPELFGQFYDEIIFHHPHCGSEDAGRHRILLAHLFRSISG
;
A
#
# COMPACT_ATOMS: atom_id res chain seq x y z
N VAL A 1 22.46 -10.52 -11.24
CA VAL A 1 22.78 -11.00 -9.88
C VAL A 1 23.88 -10.10 -9.33
N VAL A 2 23.53 -9.07 -8.56
CA VAL A 2 24.48 -8.33 -7.73
C VAL A 2 23.92 -8.31 -6.33
N THR A 3 24.65 -8.97 -5.45
CA THR A 3 24.47 -9.07 -4.02
C THR A 3 24.92 -7.76 -3.37
N VAL A 4 24.08 -7.16 -2.52
CA VAL A 4 24.54 -6.44 -1.33
C VAL A 4 23.72 -6.97 -0.17
N LEU A 5 24.20 -8.09 0.39
CA LEU A 5 23.83 -8.50 1.74
C LEU A 5 24.59 -7.55 2.66
N ASP A 6 23.93 -6.46 3.04
CA ASP A 6 24.50 -5.54 4.01
C ASP A 6 24.66 -6.29 5.33
N ARG A 7 25.91 -6.40 5.78
CA ARG A 7 26.27 -7.07 7.02
C ARG A 7 25.87 -6.17 8.18
N LEU A 8 24.62 -6.28 8.62
CA LEU A 8 24.24 -5.78 9.94
C LEU A 8 25.06 -6.56 10.98
N SER A 9 25.73 -5.83 11.86
CA SER A 9 26.45 -6.40 13.00
C SER A 9 25.51 -7.26 13.85
N PRO A 10 25.98 -8.39 14.41
CA PRO A 10 25.17 -9.27 15.24
C PRO A 10 24.78 -8.54 16.53
N GLY A 11 23.67 -7.81 16.48
CA GLY A 11 23.19 -6.98 17.59
C GLY A 11 22.23 -5.86 17.17
N VAL A 12 22.27 -5.38 15.92
CA VAL A 12 21.30 -4.40 15.41
C VAL A 12 20.27 -5.12 14.56
N MET A 13 19.17 -5.55 15.19
CA MET A 13 17.96 -5.90 14.43
C MET A 13 17.47 -4.61 13.75
N ALA A 14 17.53 -4.57 12.42
CA ALA A 14 17.04 -3.43 11.68
C ALA A 14 15.54 -3.21 12.01
N ARG A 15 15.20 -1.95 12.31
CA ARG A 15 13.85 -1.55 12.72
C ARG A 15 12.83 -1.94 11.65
N ALA A 16 11.71 -2.52 12.06
CA ALA A 16 10.62 -2.82 11.13
C ALA A 16 10.15 -1.54 10.42
N ARG A 17 9.98 -1.62 9.10
CA ARG A 17 9.48 -0.51 8.26
C ARG A 17 7.97 -0.52 8.26
N ARG A 18 7.35 0.63 8.51
CA ARG A 18 5.91 0.84 8.36
C ARG A 18 5.63 1.37 6.96
N ILE A 19 4.87 0.62 6.19
CA ILE A 19 4.57 0.95 4.80
C ILE A 19 3.06 1.14 4.65
N LEU A 20 2.67 2.24 4.01
CA LEU A 20 1.30 2.49 3.57
C LEU A 20 1.22 2.34 2.05
N THR A 21 0.34 1.48 1.53
CA THR A 21 0.00 1.46 0.11
C THR A 21 -1.34 2.14 -0.12
N LEU A 22 -1.37 3.07 -1.06
CA LEU A 22 -2.53 3.89 -1.42
C LEU A 22 -2.99 3.56 -2.83
N GLY A 23 -4.26 3.19 -2.98
CA GLY A 23 -4.88 2.97 -4.29
C GLY A 23 -4.68 1.56 -4.85
N GLU A 24 -4.59 0.55 -4.01
CA GLU A 24 -4.55 -0.85 -4.45
C GLU A 24 -5.84 -1.23 -5.21
N GLY A 25 -5.68 -2.05 -6.24
CA GLY A 25 -6.79 -2.76 -6.90
C GLY A 25 -7.08 -4.08 -6.22
N ASP A 26 -6.43 -5.15 -6.68
CA ASP A 26 -6.62 -6.52 -6.19
C ASP A 26 -5.70 -6.91 -5.01
N PHE A 27 -4.87 -5.97 -4.53
CA PHE A 27 -3.87 -6.14 -3.46
C PHE A 27 -2.71 -7.11 -3.78
N SER A 28 -2.54 -7.53 -5.04
CA SER A 28 -1.47 -8.46 -5.43
C SER A 28 -0.06 -7.93 -5.15
N PHE A 29 0.16 -6.63 -5.34
CA PHE A 29 1.42 -5.96 -4.99
C PHE A 29 1.70 -6.05 -3.50
N SER A 30 0.73 -5.65 -2.66
CA SER A 30 0.81 -5.74 -1.21
C SER A 30 1.11 -7.17 -0.73
N LEU A 31 0.46 -8.17 -1.33
CA LEU A 31 0.72 -9.57 -1.00
C LEU A 31 2.14 -9.98 -1.36
N SER A 32 2.64 -9.61 -2.54
CA SER A 32 4.02 -9.88 -2.95
C SER A 32 5.03 -9.23 -2.01
N LEU A 33 4.82 -7.96 -1.67
CA LEU A 33 5.66 -7.21 -0.76
C LEU A 33 5.76 -7.89 0.62
N LEU A 34 4.61 -8.24 1.20
CA LEU A 34 4.55 -8.85 2.55
C LEU A 34 4.98 -10.32 2.57
N SER A 35 4.82 -11.05 1.46
CA SER A 35 5.25 -12.44 1.33
C SER A 35 6.75 -12.59 1.09
N SER A 36 7.42 -11.53 0.64
CA SER A 36 8.87 -11.52 0.53
C SER A 36 9.51 -11.54 1.92
N SER A 37 10.56 -12.34 2.11
CA SER A 37 11.40 -12.29 3.32
C SER A 37 12.18 -10.96 3.35
N SER A 38 11.47 -9.88 3.65
CA SER A 38 12.04 -8.54 3.76
C SER A 38 12.80 -8.41 5.08
N SER A 39 14.09 -8.09 4.97
CA SER A 39 14.90 -7.62 6.09
C SER A 39 15.23 -6.14 5.83
N PRO A 40 14.82 -5.20 6.70
CA PRO A 40 14.05 -5.40 7.93
C PRO A 40 12.58 -5.84 7.71
N PRO A 41 11.92 -6.40 8.76
CA PRO A 41 10.49 -6.74 8.73
C PRO A 41 9.60 -5.57 8.31
N ILE A 42 8.41 -5.87 7.77
CA ILE A 42 7.46 -4.86 7.30
C ILE A 42 6.17 -4.92 8.13
N HIS A 43 5.67 -3.75 8.52
CA HIS A 43 4.29 -3.54 8.98
C HIS A 43 3.52 -2.84 7.86
N LEU A 44 2.65 -3.57 7.18
CA LEU A 44 1.95 -3.09 5.99
C LEU A 44 0.52 -2.65 6.33
N THR A 45 0.17 -1.43 5.93
CA THR A 45 -1.22 -0.98 5.78
C THR A 45 -1.50 -0.82 4.29
N ALA A 46 -2.46 -1.56 3.76
CA ALA A 46 -2.83 -1.51 2.35
C ALA A 46 -4.24 -0.97 2.19
N THR A 47 -4.42 -0.04 1.24
CA THR A 47 -5.71 0.64 1.06
C THR A 47 -6.20 0.61 -0.37
N SER A 48 -7.51 0.43 -0.55
CA SER A 48 -8.19 0.45 -1.86
C SER A 48 -9.34 1.47 -1.86
N PHE A 49 -9.62 2.05 -3.03
CA PHE A 49 -10.87 2.80 -3.23
C PHE A 49 -12.09 1.87 -3.24
N ASP A 50 -11.91 0.66 -3.75
CA ASP A 50 -12.94 -0.36 -3.84
C ASP A 50 -13.31 -0.90 -2.45
N SER A 51 -14.60 -1.18 -2.25
CA SER A 51 -15.07 -1.97 -1.11
C SER A 51 -14.69 -3.45 -1.28
N LEU A 52 -14.85 -4.26 -0.24
CA LEU A 52 -14.63 -5.71 -0.34
C LEU A 52 -15.57 -6.37 -1.36
N ASP A 53 -16.80 -5.87 -1.48
CA ASP A 53 -17.78 -6.38 -2.46
C ASP A 53 -17.38 -6.00 -3.88
N ASP A 54 -16.92 -4.76 -4.10
CA ASP A 54 -16.37 -4.32 -5.38
C ASP A 54 -15.18 -5.18 -5.82
N ILE A 55 -14.28 -5.51 -4.89
CA ILE A 55 -13.14 -6.41 -5.13
C ILE A 55 -13.64 -7.78 -5.59
N ARG A 56 -14.66 -8.33 -4.90
CA ARG A 56 -15.28 -9.60 -5.29
C ARG A 56 -15.87 -9.53 -6.69
N THR A 57 -16.59 -8.46 -7.01
CA THR A 57 -17.22 -8.28 -8.32
C THR A 57 -16.18 -8.13 -9.43
N LYS A 58 -15.10 -7.37 -9.20
CA LYS A 58 -14.08 -7.06 -10.22
C LYS A 58 -13.06 -8.17 -10.42
N PHE A 59 -12.63 -8.83 -9.34
CA PHE A 59 -11.50 -9.77 -9.33
C PHE A 59 -11.91 -11.20 -8.94
N GLY A 60 -13.20 -11.44 -8.69
CA GLY A 60 -13.73 -12.76 -8.35
C GLY A 60 -13.16 -13.33 -7.05
N ASP A 61 -13.18 -14.66 -6.94
CA ASP A 61 -12.69 -15.38 -5.77
C ASP A 61 -11.17 -15.26 -5.60
N ASP A 62 -10.41 -15.00 -6.68
CA ASP A 62 -8.96 -14.80 -6.60
C ASP A 62 -8.61 -13.51 -5.84
N GLY A 63 -9.32 -12.42 -6.08
CA GLY A 63 -9.15 -11.18 -5.31
C GLY A 63 -9.45 -11.37 -3.82
N ILE A 64 -10.55 -12.07 -3.50
CA ILE A 64 -10.89 -12.40 -2.10
C ILE A 64 -9.80 -13.27 -1.46
N ARG A 65 -9.26 -14.24 -2.19
CA ARG A 65 -8.16 -15.09 -1.71
C ARG A 65 -6.89 -14.28 -1.41
N ILE A 66 -6.60 -13.22 -2.16
CA ILE A 66 -5.48 -12.32 -1.89
C ILE A 66 -5.72 -11.56 -0.58
N VAL A 67 -6.89 -10.97 -0.40
CA VAL A 67 -7.30 -10.27 0.83
C VAL A 67 -7.14 -11.18 2.06
N GLU A 68 -7.64 -12.42 1.97
CA GLU A 68 -7.51 -13.40 3.06
C GLU A 68 -6.05 -13.76 3.37
N LYS A 69 -5.20 -13.93 2.35
CA LYS A 69 -3.77 -14.20 2.54
C LYS A 69 -3.07 -13.04 3.23
N LEU A 70 -3.38 -11.81 2.85
CA LEU A 70 -2.82 -10.61 3.48
C LEU A 70 -3.19 -10.52 4.96
N ALA A 71 -4.46 -10.77 5.30
CA ALA A 71 -4.90 -10.80 6.68
C ALA A 71 -4.16 -11.88 7.50
N LYS A 72 -3.95 -13.08 6.92
CA LYS A 72 -3.16 -14.16 7.55
C LYS A 72 -1.70 -13.77 7.77
N LEU A 73 -1.13 -12.97 6.88
CA LEU A 73 0.22 -12.41 7.00
C LEU A 73 0.30 -11.18 7.91
N LYS A 74 -0.80 -10.83 8.61
CA LYS A 74 -0.92 -9.65 9.49
C LYS A 74 -0.78 -8.31 8.77
N GLY A 75 -1.07 -8.26 7.46
CA GLY A 75 -1.31 -7.00 6.76
C GLY A 75 -2.61 -6.38 7.25
N VAL A 76 -2.61 -5.05 7.41
CA VAL A 76 -3.84 -4.28 7.69
C VAL A 76 -4.43 -3.86 6.35
N LEU A 77 -5.69 -4.22 6.09
CA LEU A 77 -6.40 -3.78 4.89
C LEU A 77 -7.47 -2.74 5.27
N VAL A 78 -7.54 -1.64 4.52
CA VAL A 78 -8.57 -0.60 4.67
C VAL A 78 -9.21 -0.33 3.31
N HIS A 79 -10.49 -0.65 3.20
CA HIS A 79 -11.27 -0.49 1.97
C HIS A 79 -11.99 0.86 1.93
N SER A 80 -12.48 1.25 0.76
CA SER A 80 -13.23 2.50 0.56
C SER A 80 -12.47 3.77 0.95
N VAL A 81 -11.16 3.78 0.69
CA VAL A 81 -10.28 4.93 0.92
C VAL A 81 -10.16 5.76 -0.36
N ASP A 82 -10.73 6.95 -0.34
CA ASP A 82 -10.54 7.93 -1.40
C ASP A 82 -9.19 8.64 -1.23
N ALA A 83 -8.21 8.21 -2.03
CA ALA A 83 -6.86 8.73 -1.97
C ALA A 83 -6.74 10.22 -2.37
N THR A 84 -7.81 10.83 -2.91
CA THR A 84 -7.88 12.28 -3.19
C THR A 84 -8.32 13.10 -1.97
N ARG A 85 -8.86 12.45 -0.92
CA ARG A 85 -9.44 13.07 0.28
C ARG A 85 -8.82 12.52 1.57
N LEU A 86 -7.51 12.33 1.57
CA LEU A 86 -6.73 11.73 2.69
C LEU A 86 -6.94 12.42 4.04
N SER A 87 -7.20 13.72 4.05
CA SER A 87 -7.52 14.48 5.27
C SER A 87 -8.78 13.99 6.01
N SER A 88 -9.61 13.19 5.35
CA SER A 88 -10.83 12.60 5.94
C SER A 88 -10.54 11.32 6.74
N TYR A 89 -9.29 10.81 6.71
CA TYR A 89 -8.90 9.53 7.31
C TYR A 89 -7.78 9.73 8.35
N PRO A 90 -8.05 10.40 9.49
CA PRO A 90 -7.04 10.71 10.51
C PRO A 90 -6.42 9.45 11.15
N GLU A 91 -7.08 8.30 11.11
CA GLU A 91 -6.56 7.02 11.59
C GLU A 91 -5.42 6.46 10.72
N LEU A 92 -5.42 6.80 9.42
CA LEU A 92 -4.34 6.49 8.50
C LEU A 92 -3.23 7.54 8.62
N PHE A 93 -3.57 8.83 8.54
CA PHE A 93 -2.58 9.90 8.42
C PHE A 93 -2.16 10.56 9.74
N GLY A 94 -2.79 10.20 10.85
CA GLY A 94 -2.35 10.53 12.20
C GLY A 94 -1.20 9.63 12.69
N GLN A 95 -0.81 8.64 11.89
CA GLN A 95 0.33 7.78 12.14
C GLN A 95 1.47 8.12 11.18
N PHE A 96 2.71 7.93 11.66
CA PHE A 96 3.88 8.07 10.82
C PHE A 96 4.10 6.79 9.98
N TYR A 97 4.50 6.92 8.73
CA TYR A 97 4.97 5.82 7.88
C TYR A 97 6.42 6.06 7.48
N ASP A 98 7.20 4.99 7.32
CA ASP A 98 8.54 5.07 6.77
C ASP A 98 8.49 5.24 5.25
N GLU A 99 7.51 4.59 4.61
CA GLU A 99 7.27 4.66 3.16
C GLU A 99 5.77 4.75 2.87
N ILE A 100 5.40 5.61 1.91
CA ILE A 100 4.06 5.68 1.34
C ILE A 100 4.20 5.34 -0.15
N ILE A 101 3.63 4.20 -0.55
CA ILE A 101 3.64 3.72 -1.93
C ILE A 101 2.28 4.06 -2.53
N PHE A 102 2.30 4.93 -3.53
CA PHE A 102 1.11 5.41 -4.18
C PHE A 102 0.93 4.72 -5.53
N HIS A 103 0.02 3.76 -5.59
CA HIS A 103 -0.36 3.09 -6.82
C HIS A 103 -1.34 4.00 -7.54
N HIS A 104 -0.85 4.71 -8.56
CA HIS A 104 -1.59 5.59 -9.48
C HIS A 104 -3.10 5.32 -9.44
N PRO A 105 -3.89 6.21 -8.80
CA PRO A 105 -5.26 5.89 -8.45
C PRO A 105 -6.06 5.77 -9.73
N HIS A 106 -6.54 4.56 -9.95
CA HIS A 106 -7.60 4.31 -10.90
C HIS A 106 -8.82 5.17 -10.48
N CYS A 107 -9.13 6.20 -11.26
CA CYS A 107 -10.31 7.05 -11.06
C CYS A 107 -11.63 6.33 -11.44
N GLY A 108 -11.66 4.99 -11.44
CA GLY A 108 -12.72 4.17 -12.03
C GLY A 108 -12.74 4.16 -13.57
N SER A 109 -11.88 4.96 -14.22
CA SER A 109 -11.67 5.04 -15.66
C SER A 109 -10.22 5.44 -15.96
N GLU A 110 -9.65 5.00 -17.08
CA GLU A 110 -8.34 5.47 -17.54
C GLU A 110 -8.43 6.95 -17.99
N ASP A 111 -8.08 7.88 -17.10
CA ASP A 111 -8.02 9.32 -17.39
C ASP A 111 -6.63 9.86 -17.05
N ALA A 112 -5.83 10.10 -18.10
CA ALA A 112 -4.46 10.62 -17.97
C ALA A 112 -4.40 12.06 -17.40
N GLY A 113 -5.46 12.86 -17.56
CA GLY A 113 -5.55 14.21 -17.03
C GLY A 113 -5.69 14.21 -15.50
N ARG A 114 -6.56 13.35 -14.99
CA ARG A 114 -6.73 13.16 -13.53
C ARG A 114 -5.46 12.59 -12.89
N HIS A 115 -4.80 11.63 -13.53
CA HIS A 115 -3.51 11.12 -13.08
C HIS A 115 -2.47 12.24 -12.89
N ARG A 116 -2.37 13.17 -13.85
CA ARG A 116 -1.40 14.26 -13.79
C ARG A 116 -1.69 15.25 -12.65
N ILE A 117 -2.96 15.61 -12.45
CA ILE A 117 -3.37 16.53 -11.37
C ILE A 117 -3.00 15.95 -10.01
N LEU A 118 -3.29 14.67 -9.82
CA LEU A 118 -3.08 14.03 -8.53
C LEU A 118 -1.61 13.69 -8.25
N LEU A 119 -0.80 13.36 -9.27
CA LEU A 119 0.66 13.33 -9.12
C LEU A 119 1.23 14.71 -8.74
N ALA A 120 0.72 15.79 -9.35
CA ALA A 120 1.15 17.14 -8.99
C ALA A 120 0.80 17.51 -7.54
N HIS A 121 -0.39 17.14 -7.07
CA HIS A 121 -0.79 17.34 -5.67
C HIS A 121 0.05 16.50 -4.70
N LEU A 122 0.33 15.24 -5.03
CA LEU A 122 1.20 14.38 -4.22
C LEU A 122 2.60 14.98 -4.10
N PHE A 123 3.25 15.29 -5.22
CA PHE A 123 4.60 15.86 -5.22
C PHE A 123 4.66 17.18 -4.46
N ARG A 124 3.65 18.03 -4.60
CA ARG A 124 3.56 19.27 -3.82
C ARG A 124 3.39 19.02 -2.31
N SER A 125 2.68 17.97 -1.93
CA SER A 125 2.40 17.68 -0.51
C SER A 125 3.59 17.06 0.22
N ILE A 126 4.48 16.35 -0.50
CA ILE A 126 5.66 15.70 0.08
C ILE A 126 6.96 16.52 -0.03
N SER A 127 6.91 17.67 -0.71
CA SER A 127 8.05 18.60 -0.86
C SER A 127 8.04 19.75 0.16
N GLY A 128 7.17 19.68 1.17
CA GLY A 128 7.07 20.62 2.29
C GLY A 128 7.75 20.10 3.55
#